data_AF-A0A415RR17-F1
#
_entry.id   AF-A0A415RR17-F1
#
_cell.length_a   1.000
_cell.length_b   1.000
_cell.length_c   1.000
_cell.angle_alpha   90.00
_cell.angle_beta   90.00
_cell.angle_gamma   90.00
#
_symmetry.space_group_name_H-M   'P 1'
#
loop_
_entity.id
_entity.type
_entity.pdbx_description
1 polymer ?
#
loop_
_entity_poly.entity_id
_entity_poly.type
_entity_poly.pdbx_seq_one_letter_code
_entity_poly.pdbx_strand_id
1 'polypeptide(L)'
;MITSQIKEVLKQADYVLKDNPVLLKMFKQCFVSTIETTLKKVNDNETFVITGDIPAMWLRDSSAQVNHYLPLVSKDQELSDLIAGLINKQVQCILLDPYANAFNLNPVYEREYYDCTDMNPMIWERKYEVDSLCYPVRLAYQFYKQSQRYDIFTPDFLKAMHKIADTFVLEQDHSLSTYRFERPIARTWKREETETLKRKGKGLPVNETGMTWSAFRPSDDACRFNYLT
;
A
#
# COMPACT_ATOMS: atom_id res chain seq x y z
N MET A 1 -7.23 18.31 -9.41
CA MET A 1 -7.07 18.63 -7.97
C MET A 1 -5.66 19.18 -7.70
N ILE A 2 -5.10 20.00 -8.59
CA ILE A 2 -3.72 20.50 -8.43
C ILE A 2 -3.70 21.62 -7.40
N THR A 3 -3.05 21.36 -6.26
CA THR A 3 -2.95 22.27 -5.12
C THR A 3 -1.90 23.37 -5.35
N SER A 4 -1.86 24.34 -4.43
CA SER A 4 -1.05 25.55 -4.58
C SER A 4 0.46 25.28 -4.68
N GLN A 5 1.02 24.43 -3.82
CA GLN A 5 2.47 24.17 -3.81
C GLN A 5 2.87 23.26 -4.98
N ILE A 6 1.98 22.37 -5.43
CA ILE A 6 2.23 21.59 -6.65
C ILE A 6 2.35 22.53 -7.86
N LYS A 7 1.47 23.53 -8.00
CA LYS A 7 1.59 24.54 -9.08
C LYS A 7 2.94 25.27 -9.02
N GLU A 8 3.42 25.56 -7.82
CA GLU A 8 4.70 26.26 -7.67
C GLU A 8 5.88 25.38 -8.09
N VAL A 9 5.89 24.10 -7.72
CA VAL A 9 6.91 23.14 -8.20
C VAL A 9 6.88 23.03 -9.72
N LEU A 10 5.70 23.02 -10.34
CA LEU A 10 5.58 22.97 -11.81
C LEU A 10 6.14 24.22 -12.48
N LYS A 11 5.94 25.41 -11.90
CA LYS A 11 6.56 26.66 -12.40
C LYS A 11 8.07 26.66 -12.18
N GLN A 12 8.54 26.16 -11.04
CA GLN A 12 9.97 26.05 -10.78
C GLN A 12 10.63 25.10 -11.80
N ALA A 13 9.96 24.01 -12.18
CA ALA A 13 10.45 23.11 -13.20
C ALA A 13 10.64 23.81 -14.56
N ASP A 14 9.76 24.74 -14.95
CA ASP A 14 9.92 25.52 -16.19
C ASP A 14 11.24 26.29 -16.24
N TYR A 15 11.71 26.78 -15.08
CA TYR A 15 12.96 27.50 -14.99
C TYR A 15 14.17 26.57 -14.87
N VAL A 16 14.09 25.58 -13.97
CA VAL A 16 15.22 24.68 -13.65
C VAL A 16 15.54 23.73 -14.81
N LEU A 17 14.52 23.28 -15.54
CA LEU A 17 14.66 22.31 -16.64
C LEU A 17 14.51 22.96 -18.02
N LYS A 18 14.62 24.30 -18.12
CA LYS A 18 14.40 25.06 -19.37
C LYS A 18 15.24 24.55 -20.55
N ASP A 19 16.46 24.10 -20.27
CA ASP A 19 17.42 23.64 -21.28
C ASP A 19 17.27 22.14 -21.60
N ASN A 20 16.34 21.43 -20.94
CA ASN A 20 16.04 20.02 -21.18
C ASN A 20 14.52 19.80 -21.36
N PRO A 21 13.97 20.15 -22.54
CA PRO A 21 12.51 20.17 -22.76
C PRO A 21 11.86 18.79 -22.67
N VAL A 22 12.60 17.71 -22.98
CA VAL A 22 12.11 16.34 -22.85
C VAL A 22 11.94 15.99 -21.37
N LEU A 23 12.96 16.26 -20.55
CA LEU A 23 12.89 16.02 -19.11
C LEU A 23 11.83 16.90 -18.44
N LEU A 24 11.72 18.17 -18.83
CA LEU A 24 10.67 19.06 -18.33
C LEU A 24 9.26 18.49 -18.58
N LYS A 25 9.00 18.04 -19.81
CA LYS A 25 7.73 17.42 -20.17
C LYS A 25 7.46 16.16 -19.34
N MET A 26 8.44 15.25 -19.25
CA MET A 26 8.32 14.02 -18.47
C MET A 26 8.09 14.31 -16.98
N PHE A 27 8.88 15.20 -16.39
CA PHE A 27 8.75 15.59 -14.98
C PHE A 27 7.35 16.11 -14.70
N LYS A 28 6.84 17.06 -15.49
CA LYS A 28 5.51 17.64 -15.27
C LYS A 28 4.41 16.59 -15.35
N GLN A 29 4.47 15.69 -16.34
CA GLN A 29 3.49 14.61 -16.50
C GLN A 29 3.54 13.61 -15.35
N CYS A 30 4.73 13.14 -14.98
CA CYS A 30 4.88 12.13 -13.93
C CYS A 30 4.61 12.70 -12.53
N PHE A 31 5.04 13.94 -12.24
CA PHE A 31 4.94 14.55 -10.92
C PHE A 31 3.48 14.70 -10.47
N VAL A 32 2.56 15.01 -11.38
CA VAL A 32 1.13 15.20 -11.07
C VAL A 32 0.28 13.94 -11.26
N SER A 33 0.85 12.87 -11.82
CA SER A 33 0.07 11.70 -12.24
C SER A 33 -0.81 11.14 -11.11
N THR A 34 -0.26 10.92 -9.91
CA THR A 34 -1.03 10.44 -8.75
C THR A 34 -2.24 11.31 -8.45
N ILE A 35 -2.04 12.62 -8.27
CA ILE A 35 -3.12 13.52 -7.84
C ILE A 35 -4.17 13.76 -8.94
N GLU A 36 -3.82 13.57 -10.22
CA GLU A 36 -4.74 13.74 -11.34
C GLU A 36 -5.51 12.48 -11.70
N THR A 37 -4.89 11.31 -11.62
CA THR A 37 -5.46 10.09 -12.21
C THR A 37 -5.83 9.02 -11.19
N THR A 38 -5.18 8.99 -10.02
CA THR A 38 -5.36 7.87 -9.08
C THR A 38 -5.96 8.25 -7.74
N LEU A 39 -5.81 9.50 -7.32
CA LEU A 39 -6.34 10.00 -6.05
C LEU A 39 -7.84 10.27 -6.15
N LYS A 40 -8.60 9.70 -5.20
CA LYS A 40 -10.03 9.92 -5.01
C LYS A 40 -10.28 10.40 -3.59
N LYS A 41 -10.77 11.62 -3.43
CA LYS A 41 -11.31 12.09 -2.16
C LYS A 41 -12.66 11.40 -1.92
N VAL A 42 -12.74 10.54 -0.91
CA VAL A 42 -13.95 9.75 -0.60
C VAL A 42 -14.92 10.60 0.22
N ASN A 43 -14.39 11.27 1.24
CA ASN A 43 -15.07 12.25 2.09
C ASN A 43 -14.01 13.19 2.68
N ASP A 44 -14.36 14.02 3.66
CA ASP A 44 -13.43 14.98 4.24
C ASP A 44 -12.27 14.37 5.02
N ASN A 45 -12.39 13.12 5.48
CA ASN A 45 -11.39 12.45 6.31
C ASN A 45 -10.74 11.23 5.65
N GLU A 46 -11.16 10.88 4.43
CA GLU A 46 -10.68 9.70 3.72
C GLU A 46 -10.30 10.00 2.27
N THR A 47 -9.09 9.60 1.92
CA THR A 47 -8.55 9.61 0.57
C THR A 47 -8.23 8.19 0.16
N PHE A 48 -8.62 7.80 -1.05
CA PHE A 48 -8.34 6.50 -1.62
C PHE A 48 -7.47 6.67 -2.86
N VAL A 49 -6.37 5.94 -2.97
CA VAL A 49 -5.42 6.06 -4.08
C VAL A 49 -5.35 4.70 -4.78
N ILE A 50 -5.85 4.63 -6.02
CA ILE A 50 -5.68 3.41 -6.82
C ILE A 50 -4.25 3.31 -7.36
N THR A 51 -3.80 2.12 -7.75
CA THR A 51 -2.45 1.95 -8.31
C THR A 51 -2.31 2.59 -9.69
N GLY A 52 -3.38 2.59 -10.49
CA GLY A 52 -3.40 3.15 -11.84
C GLY A 52 -4.48 2.50 -12.68
N ASP A 53 -4.07 1.62 -13.60
CA ASP A 53 -4.96 0.81 -14.43
C ASP A 53 -5.68 -0.30 -13.63
N ILE A 54 -5.15 -0.70 -12.48
CA ILE A 54 -5.84 -1.59 -11.53
C ILE A 54 -6.68 -0.73 -10.56
N PRO A 55 -8.01 -0.95 -10.48
CA PRO A 55 -8.93 -0.08 -9.74
C PRO A 55 -9.00 -0.39 -8.23
N ALA A 56 -7.85 -0.71 -7.61
CA ALA A 56 -7.74 -1.03 -6.20
C ALA A 56 -6.53 -0.32 -5.57
N MET A 57 -6.53 -0.21 -4.24
CA MET A 57 -5.48 0.44 -3.47
C MET A 57 -4.57 -0.59 -2.84
N TRP A 58 -3.30 -0.60 -3.24
CA TRP A 58 -2.24 -1.29 -2.51
C TRP A 58 -1.72 -0.41 -1.37
N LEU A 59 -1.46 -0.99 -0.20
CA LEU A 59 -0.86 -0.24 0.91
C LEU A 59 0.53 0.28 0.55
N ARG A 60 1.33 -0.53 -0.15
CA ARG A 60 2.64 -0.15 -0.69
C ARG A 60 2.54 1.03 -1.65
N ASP A 61 1.80 0.84 -2.73
CA ASP A 61 1.76 1.76 -3.86
C ASP A 61 1.17 3.11 -3.43
N SER A 62 0.06 3.10 -2.70
CA SER A 62 -0.58 4.34 -2.24
C SER A 62 0.34 5.19 -1.37
N SER A 63 1.15 4.58 -0.50
CA SER A 63 2.17 5.32 0.26
C SER A 63 3.30 5.86 -0.62
N ALA A 64 3.81 5.05 -1.55
CA ALA A 64 4.88 5.47 -2.44
C ALA A 64 4.44 6.59 -3.40
N GLN A 65 3.21 6.49 -3.92
CA GLN A 65 2.60 7.40 -4.89
C GLN A 65 2.41 8.83 -4.37
N VAL A 66 2.36 9.05 -3.05
CA VAL A 66 2.25 10.38 -2.44
C VAL A 66 3.54 10.87 -1.78
N ASN A 67 4.56 10.03 -1.69
CA ASN A 67 5.77 10.32 -0.91
C ASN A 67 6.53 11.57 -1.41
N HIS A 68 6.53 11.84 -2.72
CA HIS A 68 7.17 13.03 -3.30
C HIS A 68 6.42 14.33 -3.01
N TYR A 69 5.19 14.26 -2.53
CA TYR A 69 4.41 15.42 -2.10
C TYR A 69 4.67 15.82 -0.64
N LEU A 70 5.24 14.92 0.18
CA LEU A 70 5.49 15.18 1.60
C LEU A 70 6.29 16.46 1.89
N PRO A 71 7.32 16.86 1.11
CA PRO A 71 8.01 18.13 1.36
C PRO A 71 7.13 19.39 1.23
N LEU A 72 5.94 19.26 0.62
CA LEU A 72 5.06 20.39 0.33
C LEU A 72 3.96 20.60 1.39
N VAL A 73 3.66 19.57 2.20
CA VAL A 73 2.46 19.53 3.07
C VAL A 73 2.45 20.60 4.16
N SER A 74 3.61 21.09 4.59
CA SER A 74 3.69 22.17 5.60
C SER A 74 3.25 23.52 5.07
N LYS A 75 3.20 23.68 3.74
CA LYS A 75 2.81 24.92 3.05
C LYS A 75 1.55 24.74 2.21
N ASP A 76 0.92 23.58 2.26
CA ASP A 76 -0.25 23.22 1.46
C ASP A 76 -1.23 22.41 2.29
N GLN A 77 -2.18 23.11 2.92
CA GLN A 77 -3.16 22.47 3.82
C GLN A 77 -4.05 21.47 3.08
N GLU A 78 -4.48 21.77 1.86
CA GLU A 78 -5.31 20.88 1.05
C GLU A 78 -4.56 19.57 0.77
N LEU A 79 -3.30 19.65 0.33
CA LEU A 79 -2.46 18.47 0.11
C LEU A 79 -2.17 17.70 1.41
N SER A 80 -1.96 18.42 2.51
CA SER A 80 -1.79 17.85 3.84
C SER A 80 -3.00 17.04 4.28
N ASP A 81 -4.21 17.56 4.07
CA ASP A 81 -5.47 16.88 4.38
C ASP A 81 -5.70 15.65 3.50
N LEU A 82 -5.37 15.73 2.21
CA LEU A 82 -5.46 14.57 1.31
C LEU A 82 -4.57 13.42 1.79
N ILE A 83 -3.32 13.69 2.19
CA ILE A 83 -2.38 12.67 2.66
C ILE A 83 -2.78 12.15 4.05
N ALA A 84 -3.24 13.02 4.96
CA ALA A 84 -3.79 12.58 6.24
C ALA A 84 -5.00 11.65 6.05
N GLY A 85 -5.89 11.98 5.11
CA GLY A 85 -7.02 11.12 4.75
C GLY A 85 -6.61 9.78 4.15
N LEU A 86 -5.49 9.71 3.44
CA LEU A 86 -4.94 8.44 2.94
C LEU A 86 -4.41 7.59 4.09
N ILE A 87 -3.67 8.18 5.03
CA ILE A 87 -3.15 7.48 6.21
C ILE A 87 -4.32 6.88 7.02
N ASN A 88 -5.38 7.66 7.23
CA ASN A 88 -6.61 7.18 7.88
C ASN A 88 -7.20 5.99 7.12
N LYS A 89 -7.27 6.06 5.78
CA LYS A 89 -7.80 4.96 4.97
C LYS A 89 -6.94 3.69 5.08
N GLN A 90 -5.61 3.83 5.04
CA GLN A 90 -4.67 2.72 5.23
C GLN A 90 -4.81 2.06 6.61
N VAL A 91 -5.02 2.86 7.67
CA VAL A 91 -5.32 2.34 9.02
C VAL A 91 -6.57 1.47 9.01
N GLN A 92 -7.65 1.93 8.38
CA GLN A 92 -8.89 1.15 8.27
C GLN A 92 -8.69 -0.15 7.49
N CYS A 93 -7.88 -0.13 6.43
CA CYS A 93 -7.50 -1.33 5.67
C CYS A 93 -6.72 -2.36 6.52
N ILE A 94 -5.75 -1.92 7.32
CA ILE A 94 -4.99 -2.79 8.22
C ILE A 94 -5.90 -3.37 9.32
N LEU A 95 -6.77 -2.54 9.90
CA LEU A 95 -7.75 -2.98 10.89
C LEU A 95 -8.78 -3.95 10.32
N LEU A 96 -9.11 -3.83 9.03
CA LEU A 96 -9.91 -4.81 8.33
C LEU A 96 -9.15 -6.14 8.21
N ASP A 97 -7.96 -6.13 7.61
CA ASP A 97 -7.15 -7.35 7.44
C ASP A 97 -5.64 -7.02 7.27
N PRO A 98 -4.77 -7.39 8.22
CA PRO A 98 -3.34 -7.10 8.14
C PRO A 98 -2.61 -8.05 7.17
N TYR A 99 -3.28 -9.09 6.67
CA TYR A 99 -2.73 -10.02 5.69
C TYR A 99 -3.04 -9.63 4.24
N ALA A 100 -3.85 -8.58 4.02
CA ALA A 100 -4.19 -8.12 2.68
C ALA A 100 -3.23 -7.03 2.19
N ASN A 101 -2.71 -7.20 0.97
CA ASN A 101 -1.93 -6.18 0.26
C ASN A 101 -2.83 -5.12 -0.40
N ALA A 102 -4.01 -5.51 -0.89
CA ALA A 102 -4.85 -4.67 -1.74
C ALA A 102 -6.32 -4.61 -1.33
N PHE A 103 -6.92 -3.43 -1.47
CA PHE A 103 -8.27 -3.13 -1.00
C PHE A 103 -9.13 -2.47 -2.07
N ASN A 104 -10.44 -2.72 -1.99
CA ASN A 104 -11.46 -2.07 -2.80
C ASN A 104 -11.95 -0.78 -2.14
N LEU A 105 -12.37 0.19 -2.96
CA LEU A 105 -13.09 1.37 -2.45
C LEU A 105 -14.50 1.00 -1.97
N ASN A 106 -15.18 0.14 -2.72
CA ASN A 106 -16.54 -0.34 -2.47
C ASN A 106 -16.56 -1.88 -2.44
N PRO A 107 -17.50 -2.52 -1.74
CA PRO A 107 -17.55 -3.97 -1.68
C PRO A 107 -17.76 -4.59 -3.08
N VAL A 108 -16.95 -5.58 -3.43
CA VAL A 108 -17.03 -6.36 -4.67
C VAL A 108 -17.36 -7.81 -4.33
N TYR A 109 -18.50 -8.28 -4.82
CA TYR A 109 -19.02 -9.62 -4.53
C TYR A 109 -18.75 -10.63 -5.65
N GLU A 110 -18.58 -10.16 -6.88
CA GLU A 110 -18.28 -10.99 -8.04
C GLU A 110 -16.85 -10.79 -8.50
N ARG A 111 -16.15 -11.89 -8.75
CA ARG A 111 -14.75 -11.90 -9.21
C ARG A 111 -14.59 -12.78 -10.42
N GLU A 112 -13.64 -12.42 -11.28
CA GLU A 112 -13.24 -13.24 -12.42
C GLU A 112 -12.70 -14.61 -11.98
N TYR A 113 -12.00 -14.64 -10.85
CA TYR A 113 -11.53 -15.86 -10.19
C TYR A 113 -11.52 -15.67 -8.67
N TYR A 114 -11.48 -16.78 -7.94
CA TYR A 114 -11.49 -16.78 -6.49
C TYR A 114 -10.22 -17.46 -5.95
N ASP A 115 -9.55 -16.77 -5.05
CA ASP A 115 -8.45 -17.32 -4.26
C ASP A 115 -9.00 -18.15 -3.11
N CYS A 116 -8.29 -19.23 -2.77
CA CYS A 116 -8.55 -20.05 -1.60
C CYS A 116 -7.83 -19.43 -0.39
N THR A 117 -8.46 -18.41 0.19
CA THR A 117 -8.06 -17.71 1.42
C THR A 117 -9.31 -17.07 2.06
N ASP A 118 -9.21 -16.64 3.31
CA ASP A 118 -10.27 -15.88 3.98
C ASP A 118 -10.44 -14.50 3.34
N MET A 119 -11.42 -14.37 2.45
CA MET A 119 -11.71 -13.14 1.71
C MET A 119 -12.97 -12.45 2.24
N ASN A 120 -13.01 -11.13 2.10
CA ASN A 120 -14.24 -10.35 2.21
C ASN A 120 -14.38 -9.39 1.01
N PRO A 121 -15.56 -8.80 0.78
CA PRO A 121 -15.81 -7.95 -0.39
C PRO A 121 -14.94 -6.69 -0.49
N MET A 122 -14.36 -6.23 0.62
CA MET A 122 -13.52 -5.03 0.66
C MET A 122 -12.04 -5.32 0.33
N ILE A 123 -11.63 -6.59 0.28
CA ILE A 123 -10.26 -6.99 -0.05
C ILE A 123 -10.16 -7.19 -1.57
N TRP A 124 -9.30 -6.47 -2.27
CA TRP A 124 -9.04 -6.76 -3.69
C TRP A 124 -8.20 -8.04 -3.81
N GLU A 125 -7.10 -8.11 -3.07
CA GLU A 125 -6.16 -9.23 -3.04
C GLU A 125 -5.62 -9.43 -1.62
N ARG A 126 -5.37 -10.68 -1.25
CA ARG A 126 -4.92 -11.07 0.10
C ARG A 126 -3.56 -11.76 0.12
N LYS A 127 -2.63 -11.26 -0.69
CA LYS A 127 -1.24 -11.71 -0.65
C LYS A 127 -0.54 -11.04 0.52
N TYR A 128 -0.12 -11.83 1.51
CA TYR A 128 0.53 -11.27 2.68
C TYR A 128 1.97 -10.87 2.39
N GLU A 129 2.22 -9.57 2.51
CA GLU A 129 3.48 -8.94 2.20
C GLU A 129 3.88 -8.11 3.42
N VAL A 130 5.04 -8.42 4.00
CA VAL A 130 5.55 -7.68 5.16
C VAL A 130 5.65 -6.18 4.86
N ASP A 131 6.04 -5.79 3.65
CA ASP A 131 6.16 -4.38 3.26
C ASP A 131 4.80 -3.65 3.21
N SER A 132 3.70 -4.34 2.92
CA SER A 132 2.36 -3.75 2.93
C SER A 132 2.00 -3.17 4.29
N LEU A 133 2.54 -3.73 5.39
CA LEU A 133 2.38 -3.16 6.74
C LEU A 133 3.45 -2.11 7.08
N CYS A 134 4.60 -2.10 6.41
CA CYS A 134 5.67 -1.12 6.63
C CYS A 134 5.38 0.23 5.95
N TYR A 135 4.83 0.23 4.74
CA TYR A 135 4.62 1.44 3.94
C TYR A 135 3.69 2.47 4.60
N PRO A 136 2.54 2.07 5.21
CA PRO A 136 1.69 3.00 5.96
C PRO A 136 2.38 3.60 7.18
N VAL A 137 3.16 2.81 7.93
CA VAL A 137 3.94 3.29 9.09
C VAL A 137 4.98 4.31 8.66
N ARG A 138 5.70 4.01 7.58
CA ARG A 138 6.68 4.92 6.97
C ARG A 138 6.02 6.23 6.53
N LEU A 139 4.89 6.16 5.82
CA LEU A 139 4.16 7.34 5.36
C LEU A 139 3.73 8.21 6.54
N ALA A 140 3.11 7.60 7.56
CA ALA A 140 2.64 8.32 8.75
C ALA A 140 3.79 9.04 9.48
N TYR A 141 4.91 8.34 9.67
CA TYR A 141 6.10 8.94 10.29
C TYR A 141 6.68 10.10 9.46
N GLN A 142 6.86 9.89 8.15
CA GLN A 142 7.41 10.93 7.27
C GLN A 142 6.47 12.13 7.15
N PHE A 143 5.15 11.89 7.06
CA PHE A 143 4.14 12.92 7.10
C PHE A 143 4.24 13.74 8.38
N TYR A 144 4.21 13.10 9.56
CA TYR A 144 4.36 13.80 10.84
C TYR A 144 5.64 14.64 10.89
N LYS A 145 6.77 14.11 10.43
CA LYS A 145 8.04 14.85 10.40
C LYS A 145 7.97 16.11 9.53
N GLN A 146 7.27 16.06 8.40
CA GLN A 146 7.17 17.18 7.46
C GLN A 146 6.07 18.19 7.84
N SER A 147 4.91 17.71 8.28
CA SER A 147 3.73 18.54 8.57
C SER A 147 3.65 19.01 10.02
N GLN A 148 4.29 18.30 10.95
CA GLN A 148 4.09 18.42 12.41
C GLN A 148 2.65 18.16 12.88
N ARG A 149 1.82 17.54 12.02
CA ARG A 149 0.46 17.14 12.33
C ARG A 149 0.42 15.81 13.06
N TYR A 150 -0.21 15.82 14.23
CA TYR A 150 -0.37 14.65 15.10
C TYR A 150 -1.80 14.10 15.09
N ASP A 151 -2.74 14.75 14.41
CA ASP A 151 -4.15 14.35 14.32
C ASP A 151 -4.36 13.01 13.59
N ILE A 152 -3.36 12.56 12.81
CA ILE A 152 -3.34 11.21 12.22
C ILE A 152 -3.17 10.08 13.24
N PHE A 153 -2.63 10.38 14.45
CA PHE A 153 -2.37 9.40 15.50
C PHE A 153 -3.60 9.18 16.38
N THR A 154 -4.64 8.65 15.77
CA THR A 154 -5.92 8.35 16.42
C THR A 154 -5.86 7.06 17.26
N PRO A 155 -6.86 6.77 18.11
CA PRO A 155 -6.96 5.47 18.77
C PRO A 155 -6.95 4.28 17.80
N ASP A 156 -7.52 4.43 16.60
CA ASP A 156 -7.50 3.40 15.58
C ASP A 156 -6.11 3.23 14.94
N PHE A 157 -5.35 4.32 14.80
CA PHE A 157 -3.94 4.22 14.41
C PHE A 157 -3.16 3.35 15.40
N LEU A 158 -3.33 3.59 16.71
CA LEU A 158 -2.67 2.79 17.74
C LEU A 158 -3.10 1.31 17.68
N LYS A 159 -4.39 1.03 17.50
CA LYS A 159 -4.88 -0.35 17.30
C LYS A 159 -4.25 -1.00 16.07
N ALA A 160 -4.11 -0.27 14.97
CA ALA A 160 -3.46 -0.77 13.76
C ALA A 160 -1.98 -1.09 14.02
N MET A 161 -1.26 -0.25 14.76
CA MET A 161 0.14 -0.51 15.13
C MET A 161 0.28 -1.78 15.99
N HIS A 162 -0.62 -1.99 16.95
CA HIS A 162 -0.67 -3.24 17.71
C HIS A 162 -0.95 -4.44 16.79
N LYS A 163 -1.93 -4.32 15.90
CA LYS A 163 -2.26 -5.39 14.95
C LYS A 163 -1.08 -5.75 14.05
N ILE A 164 -0.31 -4.78 13.56
CA ILE A 164 0.92 -5.01 12.80
C ILE A 164 1.95 -5.77 13.64
N ALA A 165 2.21 -5.30 14.87
CA ALA A 165 3.17 -5.92 15.76
C ALA A 165 2.77 -7.36 16.11
N ASP A 166 1.50 -7.59 16.45
CA ASP A 166 0.95 -8.91 16.75
C ASP A 166 1.05 -9.84 15.53
N THR A 167 0.76 -9.34 14.32
CA THR A 167 0.96 -10.10 13.09
C THR A 167 2.42 -10.46 12.90
N PHE A 168 3.36 -9.52 13.02
CA PHE A 168 4.78 -9.84 12.85
C PHE A 168 5.30 -10.82 13.90
N VAL A 169 4.89 -10.69 15.17
CA VAL A 169 5.27 -11.63 16.23
C VAL A 169 4.70 -13.02 15.97
N LEU A 170 3.42 -13.12 15.56
CA LEU A 170 2.82 -14.41 15.20
C LEU A 170 3.57 -15.05 14.02
N GLU A 171 3.94 -14.26 13.02
CA GLU A 171 4.63 -14.73 11.81
C GLU A 171 6.13 -15.00 12.03
N GLN A 172 6.68 -14.78 13.22
CA GLN A 172 8.01 -15.32 13.58
C GLN A 172 7.96 -16.86 13.69
N ASP A 173 6.84 -17.43 14.14
CA ASP A 173 6.51 -18.85 14.05
C ASP A 173 5.25 -19.07 13.19
N HIS A 174 5.45 -19.11 11.86
CA HIS A 174 4.37 -19.35 10.90
C HIS A 174 3.63 -20.68 11.11
N SER A 175 4.15 -21.63 11.90
CA SER A 175 3.44 -22.86 12.20
C SER A 175 2.16 -22.63 13.01
N LEU A 176 2.12 -21.55 13.81
CA LEU A 176 0.97 -21.09 14.57
C LEU A 176 -0.02 -20.27 13.73
N SER A 177 0.42 -19.76 12.58
CA SER A 177 -0.39 -18.92 11.72
C SER A 177 -1.53 -19.70 11.05
N THR A 178 -2.70 -19.06 11.00
CA THR A 178 -3.86 -19.52 10.23
C THR A 178 -3.84 -19.04 8.79
N TYR A 179 -2.95 -18.11 8.41
CA TYR A 179 -2.89 -17.57 7.06
C TYR A 179 -2.58 -18.67 6.04
N ARG A 180 -3.46 -18.81 5.03
CA ARG A 180 -3.26 -19.69 3.88
C ARG A 180 -3.62 -18.93 2.62
N PHE A 181 -2.91 -19.20 1.54
CA PHE A 181 -3.25 -18.64 0.24
C PHE A 181 -2.97 -19.63 -0.89
N GLU A 182 -4.00 -20.00 -1.64
CA GLU A 182 -3.85 -20.71 -2.91
C GLU A 182 -4.64 -20.00 -4.01
N ARG A 183 -4.07 -19.92 -5.22
CA ARG A 183 -4.71 -19.37 -6.42
C ARG A 183 -4.83 -20.45 -7.48
N PRO A 184 -5.95 -21.18 -7.56
CA PRO A 184 -6.10 -22.30 -8.49
C PRO A 184 -5.89 -21.92 -9.97
N ILE A 185 -6.35 -20.73 -10.36
CA ILE A 185 -6.23 -20.24 -11.74
C ILE A 185 -4.77 -20.02 -12.19
N ALA A 186 -3.82 -19.93 -11.24
CA ALA A 186 -2.39 -19.82 -11.55
C ALA A 186 -1.88 -20.98 -12.42
N ARG A 187 -2.50 -22.17 -12.31
CA ARG A 187 -2.20 -23.33 -13.17
C ARG A 187 -2.53 -23.07 -14.64
N THR A 188 -3.67 -22.44 -14.90
CA THR A 188 -4.09 -22.06 -16.25
C THR A 188 -3.12 -21.04 -16.83
N TRP A 189 -2.60 -20.13 -16.00
CA TRP A 189 -1.62 -19.12 -16.41
C TRP A 189 -0.17 -19.64 -16.47
N LYS A 190 0.09 -20.87 -15.99
CA LYS A 190 1.43 -21.45 -15.82
C LYS A 190 2.34 -20.59 -14.94
N ARG A 191 1.79 -20.07 -13.84
CA ARG A 191 2.47 -19.15 -12.88
C ARG A 191 2.41 -19.65 -11.44
N GLU A 192 2.31 -20.96 -11.21
CA GLU A 192 2.16 -21.52 -9.87
C GLU A 192 3.34 -21.22 -8.94
N GLU A 193 4.52 -20.94 -9.50
CA GLU A 193 5.70 -20.59 -8.71
C GLU A 193 5.67 -19.16 -8.15
N THR A 194 4.81 -18.28 -8.68
CA THR A 194 4.74 -16.87 -8.28
C THR A 194 3.36 -16.45 -7.79
N GLU A 195 2.29 -17.03 -8.31
CA GLU A 195 0.91 -16.59 -8.04
C GLU A 195 0.21 -17.36 -6.91
N THR A 196 0.81 -18.42 -6.35
CA THR A 196 0.20 -19.24 -5.30
C THR A 196 1.25 -19.79 -4.34
N LEU A 197 0.84 -20.17 -3.12
CA LEU A 197 1.74 -20.80 -2.16
C LEU A 197 1.67 -22.33 -2.23
N LYS A 198 2.81 -22.97 -1.99
CA LYS A 198 2.95 -24.43 -1.88
C LYS A 198 2.36 -24.94 -0.57
N ARG A 199 2.29 -26.27 -0.43
CA ARG A 199 1.90 -26.97 0.81
C ARG A 199 0.52 -26.55 1.36
N LYS A 200 -0.50 -26.57 0.51
CA LYS A 200 -1.88 -26.18 0.85
C LYS A 200 -1.94 -24.75 1.41
N GLY A 201 -1.29 -23.83 0.70
CA GLY A 201 -1.28 -22.42 1.04
C GLY A 201 -0.34 -21.99 2.17
N LYS A 202 0.53 -22.86 2.69
CA LYS A 202 1.46 -22.56 3.82
C LYS A 202 2.82 -22.01 3.39
N GLY A 203 3.15 -22.07 2.11
CA GLY A 203 4.52 -21.84 1.65
C GLY A 203 5.48 -22.96 2.07
N LEU A 204 6.78 -22.74 1.84
CA LEU A 204 7.81 -23.72 2.19
C LEU A 204 8.00 -23.83 3.71
N PRO A 205 8.48 -24.98 4.24
CA PRO A 205 8.83 -25.08 5.64
C PRO A 205 9.93 -24.07 6.01
N VAL A 206 9.80 -23.47 7.18
CA VAL A 206 10.77 -22.53 7.75
C VAL A 206 11.15 -22.98 9.16
N ASN A 207 12.38 -22.65 9.57
CA ASN A 207 12.81 -22.75 10.97
C ASN A 207 12.69 -21.37 11.61
N GLU A 208 12.51 -21.30 12.92
CA GLU A 208 12.56 -20.03 13.64
C GLU A 208 13.93 -19.36 13.49
N THR A 209 13.92 -18.06 13.20
CA THR A 209 15.14 -17.24 13.04
C THR A 209 15.08 -15.92 13.81
N GLY A 210 13.93 -15.57 14.38
CA GLY A 210 13.64 -14.23 14.91
C GLY A 210 13.17 -13.22 13.85
N MET A 211 13.32 -13.52 12.55
CA MET A 211 12.68 -12.73 11.47
C MET A 211 11.18 -13.07 11.38
N THR A 212 10.39 -12.13 10.84
CA THR A 212 8.98 -12.37 10.49
C THR A 212 8.87 -12.98 9.11
N TRP A 213 7.98 -13.96 8.95
CA TRP A 213 7.66 -14.61 7.68
C TRP A 213 6.90 -13.67 6.74
N SER A 214 7.14 -13.77 5.43
CA SER A 214 6.37 -13.11 4.36
C SER A 214 5.93 -14.14 3.32
N ALA A 215 4.66 -14.10 2.92
CA ALA A 215 4.15 -15.00 1.88
C ALA A 215 4.62 -14.59 0.49
N PHE A 216 4.49 -13.29 0.20
CA PHE A 216 4.80 -12.68 -1.08
C PHE A 216 5.81 -11.55 -0.90
N ARG A 217 6.38 -11.15 -2.03
CA ARG A 217 7.34 -10.04 -2.17
C ARG A 217 6.59 -8.76 -2.54
N PRO A 218 7.27 -7.59 -2.52
CA PRO A 218 6.72 -6.37 -3.10
C PRO A 218 6.39 -6.44 -4.59
N SER A 219 6.81 -7.50 -5.31
CA SER A 219 6.42 -7.76 -6.70
C SER A 219 5.09 -8.51 -6.82
N ASP A 220 4.40 -8.78 -5.70
CA ASP A 220 3.26 -9.68 -5.58
C ASP A 220 3.57 -11.15 -5.95
N ASP A 221 4.83 -11.50 -6.19
CA ASP A 221 5.27 -12.89 -6.41
C ASP A 221 5.54 -13.61 -5.08
N ALA A 222 5.21 -14.91 -5.03
CA ALA A 222 5.47 -15.76 -3.88
C ALA A 222 6.96 -15.79 -3.52
N CYS A 223 7.24 -15.70 -2.22
CA CYS A 223 8.58 -15.82 -1.70
C CYS A 223 9.12 -17.24 -1.95
N ARG A 224 10.33 -17.33 -2.55
CA ARG A 224 11.05 -18.61 -2.62
C ARG A 224 11.47 -19.10 -1.23
N PHE A 225 11.99 -18.20 -0.41
CA PHE A 225 12.23 -18.40 1.02
C PHE A 225 11.52 -17.27 1.75
N ASN A 226 10.77 -17.60 2.79
CA ASN A 226 9.78 -16.68 3.34
C ASN A 226 10.35 -15.66 4.34
N TYR A 227 11.62 -15.77 4.72
CA TYR A 227 12.33 -14.66 5.35
C TYR A 227 12.98 -13.83 4.26
N LEU A 228 12.26 -12.80 3.81
CA LEU A 228 12.66 -11.92 2.73
C LEU A 228 13.63 -10.85 3.27
N THR A 229 14.86 -10.87 2.76
CA THR A 229 15.94 -9.92 3.10
C THR A 229 16.07 -8.80 2.08
#